data_AF-A0A7L2RWL2-F1
#
_entry.id   AF-A0A7L2RWL2-F1
#
_cell.length_a   1.000
_cell.length_b   1.000
_cell.length_c   1.000
_cell.angle_alpha   90.00
_cell.angle_beta   90.00
_cell.angle_gamma   90.00
#
_symmetry.space_group_name_H-M   'P 1'
#
loop_
_entity.id
_entity.type
_entity.pdbx_description
1 polymer ?
#
loop_
_entity_poly.entity_id
_entity_poly.type
_entity_poly.pdbx_seq_one_letter_code
_entity_poly.pdbx_strand_id
1 'polypeptide(L)'
;RLRLERTQHYVEAFVERSNGDVVVSASTREWAIKRHLYSPKGVAACKNLGRVMAQRCLEAGINFVNFKAVIPWEHRCDSAMAFLCVYSCLYLLNKIQEFEKAMEEGGVVLREPRRIYR
;
A
#
# COMPACT_ATOMS: atom_id res chain seq x y z
N ARG A 1 -11.48 1.81 0.32
CA ARG A 1 -10.54 0.81 -0.26
C ARG A 1 -9.16 1.43 -0.35
N LEU A 2 -8.13 0.78 0.16
CA LEU A 2 -6.74 1.21 0.03
C LEU A 2 -6.10 0.51 -1.16
N ARG A 3 -5.63 1.29 -2.14
CA ARG A 3 -4.91 0.85 -3.33
C ARG A 3 -3.44 1.21 -3.18
N LEU A 4 -2.58 0.21 -3.33
CA LEU A 4 -1.14 0.40 -3.39
C LEU A 4 -0.67 0.19 -4.82
N GLU A 5 -0.11 1.24 -5.42
CA GLU A 5 0.46 1.21 -6.76
C GLU A 5 1.98 1.30 -6.70
N ARG A 6 2.63 0.43 -7.46
CA ARG A 6 4.09 0.34 -7.51
C ARG A 6 4.56 0.50 -8.94
N THR A 7 5.32 1.54 -9.18
CA THR A 7 6.04 1.74 -10.44
C THR A 7 7.50 1.31 -10.25
N GLN A 8 8.27 1.28 -11.35
CA GLN A 8 9.71 1.03 -11.32
C GLN A 8 10.49 2.02 -10.42
N HIS A 9 10.00 3.25 -10.28
CA HIS A 9 10.71 4.34 -9.60
C HIS A 9 10.10 4.76 -8.26
N TYR A 10 8.78 4.61 -8.08
CA TYR A 10 8.05 5.17 -6.95
C TYR A 10 6.96 4.21 -6.47
N VAL A 11 6.47 4.48 -5.26
CA VAL A 11 5.37 3.75 -4.63
C VAL A 11 4.34 4.77 -4.18
N GLU A 12 3.08 4.52 -4.51
CA GLU A 12 1.97 5.43 -4.26
C GLU A 12 0.84 4.65 -3.57
N ALA A 13 0.22 5.26 -2.57
CA ALA A 13 -0.89 4.70 -1.83
C ALA A 13 -2.06 5.66 -1.90
N PHE A 14 -3.24 5.12 -2.19
CA PHE A 14 -4.48 5.87 -2.33
C PHE A 14 -5.57 5.22 -1.50
N VAL A 15 -6.34 6.03 -0.78
CA VAL A 15 -7.58 5.60 -0.13
C VAL A 15 -8.74 6.15 -0.94
N GLU A 16 -9.41 5.24 -1.61
CA GLU A 16 -10.57 5.52 -2.45
C GLU A 16 -11.86 5.17 -1.73
N ARG A 17 -12.86 6.01 -1.94
CA ARG A 17 -14.26 5.73 -1.61
C ARG A 17 -14.84 4.72 -2.62
N SER A 18 -15.98 4.11 -2.27
CA SER A 18 -16.76 3.27 -3.19
C SER A 18 -17.11 3.96 -4.52
N ASN A 19 -17.16 5.29 -4.52
CA ASN A 19 -17.55 6.10 -5.67
C ASN A 19 -16.39 6.37 -6.64
N GLY A 20 -15.16 5.98 -6.27
CA GLY A 20 -13.94 6.25 -7.05
C GLY A 20 -13.18 7.52 -6.61
N ASP A 21 -13.74 8.32 -5.71
CA ASP A 21 -13.07 9.51 -5.18
C ASP A 21 -11.90 9.14 -4.27
N VAL A 22 -10.73 9.74 -4.52
CA VAL A 22 -9.54 9.61 -3.67
C VAL A 22 -9.67 10.58 -2.50
N VAL A 23 -9.77 10.06 -1.28
CA VAL A 23 -9.89 10.88 -0.07
C VAL A 23 -8.51 11.25 0.49
N VAL A 24 -7.60 10.27 0.53
CA VAL A 24 -6.23 10.46 1.01
C VAL A 24 -5.29 9.82 0.01
N SER A 25 -4.20 10.52 -0.30
CA SER A 25 -3.10 9.99 -1.10
C SER A 25 -1.78 10.21 -0.37
N ALA A 26 -0.85 9.28 -0.52
CA ALA A 26 0.54 9.47 -0.14
C ALA A 26 1.44 8.85 -1.21
N SER A 27 2.50 9.55 -1.60
CA SER A 27 3.44 9.06 -2.61
C SER A 27 4.89 9.29 -2.20
N THR A 28 5.78 8.34 -2.51
CA THR A 28 7.23 8.54 -2.34
C THR A 28 7.82 9.57 -3.32
N ARG A 29 7.01 10.12 -4.23
CA ARG A 29 7.35 11.30 -5.04
C ARG A 29 7.31 12.60 -4.24
N GLU A 30 6.50 12.65 -3.18
CA GLU A 30 6.38 13.84 -2.34
C GLU A 30 7.73 14.17 -1.71
N TRP A 31 8.19 15.41 -1.87
CA TRP A 31 9.51 15.84 -1.38
C TRP A 31 9.68 15.61 0.12
N ALA A 32 8.61 15.85 0.89
CA ALA A 32 8.59 15.66 2.34
C ALA A 32 8.95 14.23 2.77
N ILE A 33 8.56 13.23 1.97
CA ILE A 33 8.85 11.81 2.21
C ILE A 33 10.19 11.45 1.57
N LYS A 34 10.41 11.86 0.32
CA LYS A 34 11.59 11.51 -0.48
C LYS A 34 12.90 11.93 0.19
N ARG A 35 12.95 13.12 0.82
CA ARG A 35 14.17 13.63 1.49
C ARG A 35 14.64 12.75 2.66
N HIS A 36 13.73 11.99 3.26
CA HIS A 36 13.99 11.13 4.42
C HIS A 36 14.22 9.66 4.03
N LEU A 37 14.21 9.36 2.73
CA LEU A 37 14.38 8.01 2.21
C LEU A 37 15.67 7.90 1.42
N TYR A 38 16.47 6.88 1.73
CA TYR A 38 17.63 6.52 0.91
C TYR A 38 17.21 6.01 -0.49
N SER A 39 16.10 5.27 -0.58
CA SER A 39 15.60 4.74 -1.84
C SER A 39 14.06 4.73 -1.89
N PRO A 40 13.42 5.26 -2.95
CA PRO A 40 11.96 5.37 -3.04
C PRO A 40 11.22 4.03 -3.29
N LYS A 41 11.95 2.95 -3.57
CA LYS A 41 11.40 1.63 -3.93
C LYS A 41 11.59 0.54 -2.86
N GLY A 42 12.39 0.83 -1.83
CA GLY A 42 12.81 -0.14 -0.81
C GLY A 42 11.68 -0.56 0.14
N VAL A 43 11.96 -1.54 0.98
CA VAL A 43 11.04 -1.97 2.06
C VAL A 43 10.83 -0.81 3.05
N ALA A 44 11.91 -0.12 3.43
CA ALA A 44 11.84 1.05 4.31
C ALA A 44 10.96 2.19 3.76
N ALA A 45 10.96 2.39 2.43
CA ALA A 45 10.08 3.36 1.80
C ALA A 45 8.60 2.97 1.94
N CYS A 46 8.27 1.70 1.79
CA CYS A 46 6.90 1.21 1.96
C CYS A 46 6.46 1.35 3.43
N LYS A 47 7.33 1.01 4.37
CA LYS A 47 7.07 1.18 5.80
C LYS A 47 6.80 2.64 6.18
N ASN A 48 7.69 3.55 5.76
CA ASN A 48 7.53 4.98 6.05
C ASN A 48 6.31 5.57 5.33
N LEU A 49 6.02 5.11 4.11
CA LEU A 49 4.80 5.48 3.39
C LEU A 49 3.55 5.04 4.16
N GLY A 50 3.54 3.81 4.69
CA GLY A 50 2.45 3.29 5.52
C GLY A 50 2.23 4.12 6.77
N ARG A 51 3.31 4.54 7.46
CA ARG A 51 3.21 5.43 8.63
C ARG A 51 2.57 6.78 8.29
N VAL A 52 3.03 7.43 7.22
CA VAL A 52 2.47 8.71 6.76
C VAL A 52 1.01 8.55 6.35
N MET A 53 0.69 7.45 5.65
CA MET A 53 -0.66 7.15 5.22
C MET A 53 -1.60 6.91 6.40
N ALA A 54 -1.17 6.14 7.40
CA ALA A 54 -1.94 5.89 8.61
C ALA A 54 -2.25 7.17 9.36
N GLN A 55 -1.24 8.04 9.53
CA GLN A 55 -1.42 9.34 10.16
C GLN A 55 -2.43 10.20 9.39
N ARG A 56 -2.28 10.34 8.07
CA ARG A 56 -3.23 11.11 7.24
C ARG A 56 -4.65 10.53 7.29
N CYS A 57 -4.78 9.20 7.34
CA CYS A 57 -6.07 8.54 7.50
C CYS A 57 -6.72 8.89 8.84
N LEU A 58 -5.97 8.86 9.94
CA LEU A 58 -6.47 9.24 11.26
C LEU A 58 -6.88 10.72 11.33
N GLU A 59 -6.07 11.62 10.76
CA GLU A 59 -6.40 13.05 10.67
C GLU A 59 -7.67 13.29 9.84
N ALA A 60 -7.93 12.44 8.84
CA ALA A 60 -9.16 12.46 8.05
C ALA A 60 -10.35 11.72 8.71
N GLY A 61 -10.15 11.08 9.87
CA GLY A 61 -11.18 10.30 10.58
C GLY A 61 -11.48 8.92 9.98
N ILE A 62 -10.57 8.35 9.19
CA ILE A 62 -10.70 7.05 8.53
C ILE A 62 -9.96 5.97 9.34
N ASN A 63 -10.72 5.14 10.05
CA ASN A 63 -10.14 4.07 10.88
C ASN A 63 -10.18 2.68 10.24
N PHE A 64 -11.11 2.46 9.30
CA PHE A 64 -11.31 1.15 8.64
C PHE A 64 -11.14 1.30 7.14
N VAL A 65 -10.28 0.48 6.54
CA VAL A 65 -10.04 0.50 5.11
C VAL A 65 -9.76 -0.91 4.60
N ASN A 66 -10.47 -1.37 3.59
CA ASN A 66 -10.14 -2.65 2.97
C ASN A 66 -8.89 -2.52 2.08
N PHE A 67 -7.84 -3.32 2.34
CA PHE A 67 -6.60 -3.32 1.58
C PHE A 67 -6.70 -4.17 0.30
N LYS A 68 -6.31 -3.58 -0.84
CA LYS A 68 -6.14 -4.31 -2.10
C LYS A 68 -4.83 -3.87 -2.76
N ALA A 69 -3.80 -4.71 -2.67
CA ALA A 69 -2.58 -4.50 -3.44
C ALA A 69 -2.86 -4.76 -4.93
N VAL A 70 -2.43 -3.84 -5.80
CA VAL A 70 -2.44 -4.09 -7.25
C VAL A 70 -1.12 -4.77 -7.60
N ILE A 71 -1.18 -6.03 -8.04
CA ILE A 71 -0.02 -6.82 -8.44
C ILE A 71 0.03 -6.83 -9.98
N PRO A 72 1.00 -6.15 -10.62
CA PRO A 72 1.01 -6.00 -12.08
C PRO A 72 1.16 -7.31 -12.88
N TRP A 73 1.69 -8.40 -12.29
CA TRP A 73 2.08 -9.62 -13.01
C TRP A 73 1.13 -10.81 -12.84
N GLU A 74 -0.06 -10.62 -12.27
CA GLU A 74 -1.00 -11.73 -11.98
C GLU A 74 -1.54 -12.43 -13.25
N HIS A 75 -1.29 -11.91 -14.46
CA HIS A 75 -1.87 -12.41 -15.71
C HIS A 75 -0.89 -12.97 -16.75
N ARG A 76 0.43 -13.00 -16.49
CA ARG A 76 1.39 -13.42 -17.55
C ARG A 76 2.62 -14.14 -16.99
N CYS A 77 2.43 -15.21 -16.22
CA CYS A 77 3.51 -16.16 -15.95
C CYS A 77 3.32 -17.36 -16.91
N ASP A 78 3.90 -17.26 -18.12
CA ASP A 78 4.20 -18.44 -18.94
C ASP A 78 5.21 -19.30 -18.16
N SER A 79 5.07 -20.62 -18.26
CA SER A 79 5.74 -21.64 -17.42
C SER A 79 7.27 -21.49 -17.31
N ALA A 80 7.93 -20.83 -18.27
CA ALA A 80 9.38 -20.61 -18.28
C ALA A 80 9.89 -19.57 -17.25
N MET A 81 9.04 -18.68 -16.71
CA MET A 81 9.44 -17.60 -15.79
C MET A 81 8.96 -17.81 -14.35
N ALA A 82 8.55 -19.03 -13.98
CA ALA A 82 8.04 -19.35 -12.64
C ALA A 82 9.04 -18.98 -11.52
N PHE A 83 10.35 -19.21 -11.73
CA PHE A 83 11.36 -18.95 -10.69
C PHE A 83 11.53 -17.45 -10.38
N LEU A 84 11.57 -16.60 -11.41
CA LEU A 84 11.61 -15.14 -11.23
C LEU A 84 10.27 -14.57 -10.74
N CYS A 85 9.14 -15.18 -11.16
CA CYS A 85 7.79 -14.88 -10.68
C CYS A 85 7.72 -15.12 -9.15
N VAL A 86 8.29 -16.23 -8.63
CA VAL A 86 8.34 -16.54 -7.19
C VAL A 86 9.25 -15.58 -6.41
N TYR A 87 10.46 -15.28 -6.89
CA TYR A 87 11.36 -14.33 -6.22
C TYR A 87 10.79 -12.89 -6.19
N SER A 88 10.17 -12.45 -7.29
CA SER A 88 9.47 -11.16 -7.34
C SER A 88 8.27 -11.13 -6.39
N CYS A 89 7.54 -12.25 -6.29
CA CYS A 89 6.41 -12.40 -5.38
C CYS A 89 6.86 -12.35 -3.90
N LEU A 90 7.93 -13.06 -3.52
CA LEU A 90 8.50 -13.05 -2.16
C LEU A 90 9.00 -11.67 -1.75
N TYR A 91 9.66 -10.96 -2.67
CA TYR A 91 10.14 -9.60 -2.41
C TYR A 91 9.01 -8.57 -2.38
N LEU A 92 7.94 -8.79 -3.14
CA LEU A 92 6.73 -7.97 -3.07
C LEU A 92 5.97 -8.19 -1.76
N LEU A 93 5.83 -9.45 -1.33
CA LEU A 93 5.14 -9.83 -0.10
C LEU A 93 5.74 -9.13 1.11
N ASN A 94 7.07 -9.12 1.24
CA ASN A 94 7.74 -8.42 2.34
C ASN A 94 7.42 -6.91 2.38
N LYS A 95 7.28 -6.26 1.22
CA LYS A 95 6.98 -4.82 1.15
C LYS A 95 5.53 -4.51 1.51
N ILE A 96 4.61 -5.38 1.08
CA ILE A 96 3.20 -5.26 1.43
C ILE A 96 3.02 -5.51 2.92
N GLN A 97 3.61 -6.57 3.46
CA GLN A 97 3.54 -6.89 4.89
C GLN A 97 4.07 -5.77 5.78
N GLU A 98 5.23 -5.18 5.46
CA GLU A 98 5.77 -4.06 6.24
C GLU A 98 4.93 -2.77 6.11
N PHE A 99 4.27 -2.58 4.96
CA PHE A 99 3.33 -1.48 4.79
C PHE A 99 2.06 -1.71 5.63
N GLU A 100 1.48 -2.91 5.58
CA GLU A 100 0.29 -3.28 6.35
C GLU A 100 0.55 -3.14 7.84
N LYS A 101 1.67 -3.71 8.32
CA LYS A 101 2.09 -3.60 9.71
C LYS A 101 2.24 -2.14 10.14
N ALA A 102 2.83 -1.29 9.31
CA ALA A 102 2.97 0.13 9.60
C ALA A 102 1.61 0.86 9.70
N MET A 103 0.61 0.45 8.91
CA MET A 103 -0.75 1.00 8.99
C MET A 103 -1.46 0.57 10.28
N GLU A 104 -1.31 -0.70 10.66
CA GLU A 104 -1.87 -1.24 11.90
C GLU A 104 -1.21 -0.63 13.14
N GLU A 105 0.12 -0.48 13.14
CA GLU A 105 0.87 0.26 14.18
C GLU A 105 0.40 1.71 14.27
N GLY A 106 -0.02 2.30 13.15
CA GLY A 106 -0.61 3.64 13.09
C GLY A 106 -2.09 3.70 13.48
N GLY A 107 -2.69 2.61 13.95
CA GLY A 107 -4.08 2.58 14.46
C GLY A 107 -5.17 2.42 13.40
N VAL A 108 -4.81 2.17 12.14
CA VAL A 108 -5.76 1.95 11.05
C VAL A 108 -5.97 0.45 10.84
N VAL A 109 -7.22 0.01 10.91
CA VAL A 109 -7.59 -1.40 10.72
C VAL A 109 -7.85 -1.67 9.25
N LEU A 110 -7.08 -2.60 8.66
CA LEU A 110 -7.15 -2.94 7.24
C LEU A 110 -8.32 -3.88 6.85
N ARG A 111 -9.34 -3.94 7.69
CA ARG A 111 -10.52 -4.78 7.52
C ARG A 111 -11.78 -3.97 7.80
N GLU A 112 -12.66 -3.91 6.82
CA GLU A 112 -13.96 -3.28 6.99
C GLU A 112 -14.88 -4.17 7.85
N PRO A 113 -15.61 -3.59 8.82
CA PRO A 113 -16.58 -4.33 9.61
C PRO A 113 -17.74 -4.82 8.72
N ARG A 114 -18.37 -5.92 9.11
CA ARG A 114 -19.52 -6.45 8.38
C ARG A 114 -20.72 -5.51 8.58
N ARG A 115 -21.39 -5.18 7.47
CA ARG A 115 -22.65 -4.44 7.52
C ARG A 115 -23.70 -5.27 8.26
N ILE A 116 -24.33 -4.69 9.27
CA ILE A 116 -25.47 -5.29 9.97
C ILE A 116 -26.69 -5.07 9.08
N TYR A 117 -27.30 -6.15 8.61
CA TYR A 117 -28.59 -6.11 7.93
C TYR A 117 -29.68 -6.20 9.01
N ARG A 118 -30.60 -5.24 9.01
CA ARG A 118 -31.84 -5.26 9.80
C ARG A 118 -33.02 -5.37 8.86
#